data_AF-A0A958JP83-F1
#
_entry.id   AF-A0A958JP83-F1
#
_cell.length_a   1.000
_cell.length_b   1.000
_cell.length_c   1.000
_cell.angle_alpha   90.00
_cell.angle_beta   90.00
_cell.angle_gamma   90.00
#
_symmetry.space_group_name_H-M   'P 1'
#
loop_
_entity.id
_entity.type
_entity.pdbx_description
1 polymer ?
#
loop_
_entity_poly.entity_id
_entity_poly.type
_entity_poly.pdbx_seq_one_letter_code
_entity_poly.pdbx_strand_id
1 'polypeptide(L)'
;MIEFFSKLFSSEFMPHGHCYLWQPEILWLHVVSDATIAIAYYSIPVALLYFVRRRTDLAFNWIFVLFAAFIFACGSTHLLEIWTVWQGSYRIQGVVKLATAIVSVATAIILWPLIPQALRIPSRKDLEEAYENLEELVQARTKQLDEANSLL
;
A
#
# COMPACT_ATOMS: atom_id res chain seq x y z
N MET A 1 32.93 -4.65 5.25
CA MET A 1 31.56 -5.11 4.88
C MET A 1 31.14 -6.35 5.65
N ILE A 2 31.89 -7.46 5.61
CA ILE A 2 31.53 -8.73 6.29
C ILE A 2 31.26 -8.52 7.79
N GLU A 3 32.08 -7.74 8.48
CA GLU A 3 31.92 -7.45 9.91
C GLU A 3 30.65 -6.63 10.24
N PHE A 4 30.15 -5.82 9.30
CA PHE A 4 28.90 -5.08 9.51
C PHE A 4 27.70 -6.04 9.50
N PHE A 5 27.67 -6.96 8.54
CA PHE A 5 26.60 -7.93 8.39
C PHE A 5 26.63 -9.02 9.46
N SER A 6 27.82 -9.44 9.92
CA SER A 6 27.94 -10.41 11.02
C SER A 6 27.46 -9.85 12.37
N LYS A 7 27.42 -8.53 12.52
CA LYS A 7 27.00 -7.82 13.74
C LYS A 7 25.61 -7.20 13.66
N LEU A 8 24.76 -7.59 12.70
CA LEU A 8 23.44 -6.95 12.51
C LEU A 8 22.58 -6.90 13.77
N PHE A 9 22.61 -7.97 14.57
CA PHE A 9 21.85 -8.12 15.81
C PHE A 9 22.67 -7.81 17.06
N SER A 10 23.90 -7.32 16.93
CA SER A 10 24.69 -6.95 18.10
C SER A 10 24.07 -5.72 18.78
N SER A 11 24.05 -5.71 20.12
CA SER A 11 23.60 -4.56 20.91
C SER A 11 24.81 -3.79 21.45
N GLU A 12 25.74 -3.43 20.55
CA GLU A 12 26.98 -2.71 20.90
C GLU A 12 26.74 -1.22 21.22
N PHE A 13 25.55 -0.69 20.91
CA PHE A 13 25.21 0.72 21.09
C PHE A 13 24.24 0.94 22.25
N MET A 14 24.13 2.20 22.70
CA MET A 14 23.21 2.61 23.75
C MET A 14 21.74 2.48 23.28
N PRO A 15 20.89 1.73 24.00
CA PRO A 15 19.45 1.64 23.70
C PRO A 15 18.72 2.98 23.81
N HIS A 16 17.61 3.13 23.07
CA HIS A 16 16.74 4.32 23.10
C HIS A 16 16.16 4.61 24.49
N GLY A 17 16.01 3.60 25.36
CA GLY A 17 15.57 3.81 26.74
C GLY A 17 16.45 4.81 27.51
N HIS A 18 17.76 4.88 27.21
CA HIS A 18 18.64 5.90 27.78
C HIS A 18 18.32 7.31 27.28
N CYS A 19 17.94 7.47 26.01
CA CYS A 19 17.49 8.74 25.46
C CYS A 19 16.19 9.21 26.10
N TYR A 20 15.33 8.28 26.51
CA TYR A 20 14.11 8.57 27.28
C TYR A 20 14.35 8.78 28.78
N LEU A 21 15.61 8.73 29.23
CA LEU A 21 15.98 8.74 30.65
C LEU A 21 15.23 7.68 31.47
N TRP A 22 14.74 6.62 30.81
CA TRP A 22 13.84 5.62 31.38
C TRP A 22 12.60 6.20 32.09
N GLN A 23 12.15 7.40 31.69
CA GLN A 23 10.91 7.99 32.20
C GLN A 23 9.72 7.15 31.72
N PRO A 24 8.93 6.54 32.63
CA PRO A 24 7.87 5.61 32.26
C PRO A 24 6.84 6.22 31.31
N GLU A 25 6.52 7.51 31.48
CA GLU A 25 5.51 8.21 30.69
C GLU A 25 5.91 8.30 29.21
N ILE A 26 7.15 8.70 28.94
CA ILE A 26 7.69 8.83 27.59
C ILE A 26 7.92 7.45 26.97
N LEU A 27 8.50 6.53 27.75
CA LEU A 27 8.78 5.18 27.29
C LEU A 27 7.51 4.46 26.85
N TRP A 28 6.48 4.42 27.71
CA TRP A 28 5.24 3.72 27.39
C TRP A 28 4.46 4.41 26.28
N LEU A 29 4.52 5.74 26.19
CA LEU A 29 3.90 6.47 25.08
C LEU A 29 4.48 6.01 23.73
N HIS A 30 5.81 5.94 23.61
CA HIS A 30 6.47 5.47 22.38
C HIS A 30 6.18 3.98 22.12
N VAL A 31 6.39 3.12 23.11
CA VAL A 31 6.21 1.66 22.95
C VAL A 31 4.76 1.31 22.55
N VAL A 32 3.77 1.89 23.22
CA VAL A 32 2.36 1.62 22.91
C VAL A 32 1.97 2.19 21.54
N SER A 33 2.46 3.38 21.21
CA SER A 33 2.21 3.99 19.89
C SER A 33 2.80 3.13 18.78
N ASP A 34 4.07 2.76 18.88
CA ASP A 34 4.74 1.93 17.88
C ASP A 34 4.13 0.53 17.79
N ALA A 35 3.70 -0.06 18.91
CA ALA A 35 3.01 -1.35 18.91
C ALA A 35 1.67 -1.26 18.18
N THR A 36 0.89 -0.20 18.46
CA THR A 36 -0.40 0.04 17.81
C THR A 36 -0.23 0.26 16.31
N ILE A 37 0.78 1.06 15.91
CA ILE A 37 1.09 1.30 14.50
C ILE A 37 1.55 0.00 13.82
N ALA A 38 2.43 -0.79 14.44
CA ALA A 38 2.89 -2.06 13.89
C ALA A 38 1.73 -3.04 13.67
N ILE A 39 0.82 -3.18 14.64
CA ILE A 39 -0.37 -4.03 14.51
C ILE A 39 -1.24 -3.56 13.33
N ALA A 40 -1.50 -2.26 13.22
CA ALA A 40 -2.25 -1.70 12.10
C ALA A 40 -1.54 -1.96 10.75
N TYR A 41 -0.23 -1.73 10.70
CA TYR A 41 0.58 -1.87 9.48
C TYR A 41 0.83 -3.33 9.08
N TYR A 42 0.61 -4.31 9.96
CA TYR A 42 0.53 -5.72 9.56
C TYR A 42 -0.88 -6.15 9.18
N SER A 43 -1.90 -5.54 9.78
CA SER A 43 -3.30 -5.85 9.48
C SER A 43 -3.73 -5.33 8.09
N ILE A 44 -3.30 -4.11 7.72
CA ILE A 44 -3.66 -3.49 6.43
C ILE A 44 -3.17 -4.32 5.23
N PRO A 45 -1.90 -4.77 5.14
CA PRO A 45 -1.43 -5.65 4.08
C PRO A 45 -2.25 -6.94 3.96
N VAL A 46 -2.62 -7.57 5.09
CA VAL A 46 -3.46 -8.78 5.08
C VAL A 46 -4.82 -8.48 4.46
N ALA A 47 -5.46 -7.38 4.85
CA ALA A 47 -6.73 -6.96 4.28
C ALA A 47 -6.63 -6.63 2.78
N LEU A 48 -5.58 -5.91 2.36
CA LEU A 48 -5.34 -5.57 0.95
C LEU A 48 -5.11 -6.83 0.09
N LEU A 49 -4.29 -7.76 0.58
CA LEU A 49 -4.01 -9.01 -0.12
C LEU A 49 -5.25 -9.92 -0.19
N TYR A 50 -6.07 -9.95 0.86
CA TYR A 50 -7.36 -10.62 0.83
C TYR A 50 -8.29 -10.01 -0.21
N PHE A 51 -8.41 -8.68 -0.23
CA PHE A 51 -9.24 -7.94 -1.19
C PHE A 51 -8.81 -8.20 -2.65
N VAL A 52 -7.53 -8.05 -2.97
CA VAL A 52 -7.03 -8.27 -4.34
C VAL A 52 -7.18 -9.72 -4.80
N ARG A 53 -7.09 -10.69 -3.89
CA ARG A 53 -7.36 -12.10 -4.23
C ARG A 53 -8.83 -12.37 -4.52
N ARG A 54 -9.75 -11.59 -3.95
CA ARG A 54 -11.20 -11.75 -4.13
C ARG A 54 -11.75 -10.94 -5.30
N ARG A 55 -11.12 -9.82 -5.65
CA ARG A 55 -11.60 -8.88 -6.68
C ARG A 55 -10.66 -8.92 -7.91
N THR A 56 -11.02 -9.71 -8.92
CA THR A 56 -10.19 -9.97 -10.11
C THR A 56 -10.32 -8.94 -11.23
N ASP A 57 -11.33 -8.09 -11.18
CA ASP A 57 -11.65 -7.04 -12.17
C ASP A 57 -10.93 -5.70 -11.91
N LEU A 58 -10.02 -5.65 -10.93
CA LEU A 58 -9.26 -4.44 -10.63
C LEU A 58 -8.19 -4.19 -11.68
N ALA A 59 -8.28 -3.04 -12.34
CA ALA A 59 -7.16 -2.48 -13.09
C ALA A 59 -5.97 -2.27 -12.15
N PHE A 60 -4.78 -2.63 -12.60
CA PHE A 60 -3.52 -2.46 -11.85
C PHE A 60 -3.48 -3.16 -10.48
N ASN A 61 -4.12 -4.33 -10.31
CA ASN A 61 -4.15 -5.08 -9.05
C ASN A 61 -2.79 -5.25 -8.32
N TRP A 62 -1.68 -5.31 -9.06
CA TRP A 62 -0.33 -5.40 -8.52
C TRP A 62 0.09 -4.17 -7.69
N ILE A 63 -0.52 -3.01 -7.90
CA ILE A 63 -0.21 -1.81 -7.08
C ILE A 63 -0.62 -2.01 -5.62
N PHE A 64 -1.71 -2.74 -5.37
CA PHE A 64 -2.13 -3.06 -4.00
C PHE A 64 -1.11 -3.97 -3.31
N VAL A 65 -0.46 -4.87 -4.06
CA VAL A 65 0.63 -5.71 -3.55
C VAL A 65 1.87 -4.85 -3.23
N LEU A 66 2.19 -3.89 -4.08
CA LEU A 66 3.28 -2.93 -3.84
C LEU A 66 3.02 -2.09 -2.57
N PHE A 67 1.80 -1.57 -2.41
CA PHE A 67 1.39 -0.87 -1.19
C PHE A 67 1.40 -1.76 0.04
N ALA A 68 0.93 -3.00 -0.07
CA ALA A 68 0.98 -3.96 1.01
C ALA A 68 2.44 -4.22 1.45
N ALA A 69 3.37 -4.37 0.51
CA ALA A 69 4.79 -4.52 0.80
C ALA A 69 5.39 -3.26 1.45
N PHE A 70 5.05 -2.08 0.95
CA PHE A 70 5.48 -0.79 1.52
C PHE A 70 5.00 -0.63 2.97
N ILE A 71 3.71 -0.83 3.24
CA ILE A 71 3.11 -0.69 4.57
C ILE A 71 3.69 -1.74 5.53
N PHE A 72 3.88 -2.98 5.08
CA PHE A 72 4.53 -4.04 5.86
C PHE A 72 5.98 -3.68 6.24
N ALA A 73 6.75 -3.12 5.29
CA ALA A 73 8.11 -2.68 5.54
C ALA A 73 8.14 -1.54 6.59
N CYS A 74 7.24 -0.57 6.48
CA CYS A 74 7.06 0.47 7.49
C CYS A 74 6.72 -0.12 8.86
N GLY A 75 5.81 -1.10 8.94
CA GLY A 75 5.44 -1.76 10.21
C GLY A 75 6.65 -2.42 10.88
N SER A 76 7.53 -3.02 10.08
CA SER A 76 8.77 -3.63 10.55
C SER A 76 9.74 -2.60 11.14
N THR A 77 9.73 -1.35 10.65
CA THR A 77 10.52 -0.28 11.28
C THR A 77 10.01 0.07 12.67
N HIS A 78 8.69 0.12 12.89
CA HIS A 78 8.11 0.37 14.22
C HIS A 78 8.40 -0.77 15.22
N LEU A 79 8.38 -2.03 14.78
CA LEU A 79 8.83 -3.14 15.64
C LEU A 79 10.29 -2.97 16.08
N LEU A 80 11.14 -2.48 15.18
CA LEU A 80 12.54 -2.23 15.49
C LEU A 80 12.73 -1.01 16.39
N GLU A 81 11.87 0.01 16.32
CA GLU A 81 11.88 1.11 17.32
C GLU A 81 11.55 0.59 18.72
N ILE A 82 10.56 -0.30 18.85
CA ILE A 82 10.27 -0.96 20.13
C ILE A 82 11.48 -1.77 20.61
N TRP A 83 12.07 -2.58 19.73
CA TRP A 83 13.26 -3.37 20.05
C TRP A 83 14.42 -2.48 20.52
N THR A 84 14.64 -1.35 19.86
CA THR A 84 15.77 -0.44 20.16
C THR A 84 15.65 0.29 21.48
N VAL A 85 14.46 0.35 22.08
CA VAL A 85 14.27 0.83 23.46
C VAL A 85 15.14 0.05 24.45
N TRP A 86 15.23 -1.27 24.28
CA TRP A 86 16.00 -2.14 25.19
C TRP A 86 17.31 -2.65 24.59
N GLN A 87 17.40 -2.77 23.27
CA GLN A 87 18.54 -3.37 22.58
C GLN A 87 19.06 -2.44 21.48
N GLY A 88 20.23 -1.84 21.66
CA GLY A 88 20.81 -0.86 20.73
C GLY A 88 21.31 -1.44 19.39
N SER A 89 20.56 -2.34 18.75
CA SER A 89 20.89 -2.96 17.47
C SER A 89 20.58 -2.04 16.28
N TYR A 90 21.25 -0.88 16.20
CA TYR A 90 21.00 0.11 15.14
C TYR A 90 21.38 -0.35 13.73
N ARG A 91 22.24 -1.37 13.59
CA ARG A 91 22.66 -1.89 12.28
C ARG A 91 21.47 -2.52 11.54
N ILE A 92 20.74 -3.44 12.18
CA ILE A 92 19.55 -4.05 11.57
C ILE A 92 18.44 -3.00 11.36
N GLN A 93 18.25 -2.08 12.31
CA GLN A 93 17.31 -0.97 12.15
C GLN A 93 17.64 -0.14 10.92
N GLY A 94 18.90 0.22 10.71
CA GLY A 94 19.36 0.95 9.54
C GLY A 94 19.15 0.20 8.22
N VAL A 95 19.43 -1.11 8.19
CA VAL A 95 19.19 -1.95 6.99
C VAL A 95 17.70 -2.02 6.65
N VAL A 96 16.84 -2.24 7.65
CA VAL A 96 15.38 -2.30 7.43
C VAL A 96 14.83 -0.92 7.03
N LYS A 97 15.33 0.17 7.62
CA LYS A 97 14.99 1.54 7.20
C LYS A 97 15.41 1.80 5.76
N LEU A 98 16.61 1.40 5.35
CA LEU A 98 17.08 1.54 3.97
C LEU A 98 16.22 0.73 2.99
N ALA A 99 15.93 -0.53 3.32
CA ALA A 99 15.04 -1.37 2.50
C ALA A 99 13.65 -0.73 2.37
N THR A 100 13.10 -0.23 3.47
CA THR A 100 11.82 0.49 3.49
C THR A 100 11.89 1.73 2.60
N ALA A 101 12.93 2.56 2.71
CA ALA A 101 13.11 3.76 1.89
C ALA A 101 13.17 3.44 0.39
N ILE A 102 13.88 2.37 0.00
CA ILE A 102 13.93 1.92 -1.40
C ILE A 102 12.53 1.55 -1.89
N VAL A 103 11.77 0.78 -1.11
CA VAL A 103 10.40 0.40 -1.46
C VAL A 103 9.48 1.64 -1.54
N SER A 104 9.61 2.59 -0.62
CA SER A 104 8.85 3.84 -0.62
C SER A 104 9.10 4.67 -1.88
N VAL A 105 10.38 4.87 -2.22
CA VAL A 105 10.78 5.66 -3.40
C VAL A 105 10.33 4.96 -4.68
N ALA A 106 10.52 3.65 -4.79
CA ALA A 106 10.04 2.87 -5.93
C ALA A 106 8.51 3.00 -6.08
N THR A 107 7.78 2.91 -4.98
CA THR A 107 6.31 3.08 -4.96
C THR A 107 5.91 4.46 -5.45
N ALA A 108 6.57 5.53 -4.98
CA ALA A 108 6.28 6.90 -5.40
C ALA A 108 6.55 7.13 -6.91
N ILE A 109 7.69 6.64 -7.42
CA ILE A 109 8.07 6.74 -8.84
C ILE A 109 7.05 6.03 -9.72
N ILE A 110 6.58 4.86 -9.30
CA ILE A 110 5.61 4.06 -10.04
C ILE A 110 4.20 4.66 -10.01
N LEU A 111 3.81 5.21 -8.87
CA LEU A 111 2.44 5.67 -8.65
C LEU A 111 2.13 6.95 -9.43
N TRP A 112 3.08 7.88 -9.52
CA TRP A 112 2.85 9.18 -10.15
C TRP A 112 2.41 9.09 -11.62
N PRO A 113 3.05 8.27 -12.48
CA PRO A 113 2.59 8.05 -13.85
C PRO A 113 1.31 7.19 -13.95
N LEU A 114 0.96 6.45 -12.91
CA LEU A 114 -0.23 5.59 -12.89
C LEU A 114 -1.52 6.38 -12.64
N ILE A 115 -1.45 7.45 -11.84
CA ILE A 115 -2.59 8.34 -11.58
C ILE A 115 -3.28 8.80 -12.87
N PRO A 116 -2.60 9.43 -13.84
CA PRO A 116 -3.27 9.88 -15.07
C PRO A 116 -3.81 8.73 -15.91
N GLN A 117 -3.24 7.51 -15.81
CA GLN A 117 -3.76 6.33 -16.50
C GLN A 117 -5.05 5.83 -15.84
N ALA A 118 -5.09 5.80 -14.51
CA ALA A 118 -6.29 5.44 -13.76
C ALA A 118 -7.44 6.44 -13.99
N LEU A 119 -7.13 7.73 -14.12
CA LEU A 119 -8.12 8.77 -14.42
C LEU A 119 -8.73 8.68 -15.83
N ARG A 120 -8.13 7.90 -16.74
CA ARG A 120 -8.69 7.64 -18.08
C ARG A 120 -9.71 6.51 -18.07
N ILE A 121 -9.82 5.74 -16.99
CA ILE A 121 -10.81 4.68 -16.87
C ILE A 121 -12.18 5.36 -16.77
N PRO A 122 -13.15 5.05 -17.66
CA PRO A 122 -14.47 5.63 -17.61
C PRO A 122 -15.12 5.41 -16.23
N SER A 123 -15.76 6.45 -15.72
CA SER A 123 -16.54 6.32 -14.50
C SER A 123 -17.81 5.49 -14.77
N ARG A 124 -18.43 5.01 -13.70
CA ARG A 124 -19.71 4.31 -13.82
C ARG A 124 -20.78 5.17 -14.51
N LYS A 125 -20.77 6.47 -14.24
CA LYS A 125 -21.68 7.43 -14.87
C LYS A 125 -21.44 7.55 -16.37
N ASP A 126 -20.17 7.64 -16.80
CA ASP A 126 -19.83 7.70 -18.23
C ASP A 126 -20.30 6.44 -18.97
N LEU A 127 -20.21 5.28 -18.31
CA LEU A 127 -20.70 4.02 -18.86
C LEU A 127 -22.23 3.98 -18.92
N GLU A 128 -22.93 4.42 -17.87
CA GLU A 128 -24.40 4.49 -17.84
C GLU A 128 -24.94 5.41 -18.96
N GLU A 129 -24.36 6.60 -19.12
CA GLU A 129 -24.72 7.51 -20.23
C GLU A 129 -24.42 6.89 -21.60
N ALA A 130 -23.30 6.18 -21.75
CA ALA A 130 -22.98 5.49 -23.01
C ALA A 130 -23.96 4.34 -23.31
N TYR A 131 -24.42 3.62 -22.29
CA TYR A 131 -25.43 2.56 -22.44
C TYR A 131 -26.78 3.13 -22.86
N GLU A 132 -27.26 4.21 -22.24
CA GLU A 132 -28.52 4.87 -22.59
C GLU A 132 -28.50 5.37 -24.04
N ASN A 133 -27.43 6.08 -24.44
CA ASN A 133 -27.27 6.56 -25.82
C ASN A 133 -27.23 5.40 -26.83
N LEU A 134 -26.56 4.30 -26.48
CA LEU A 134 -26.50 3.12 -27.34
C LEU A 134 -27.88 2.47 -27.50
N GLU A 135 -28.65 2.40 -26.43
CA GLU A 135 -30.00 1.81 -26.44
C GLU A 135 -30.95 2.63 -27.32
N GLU A 136 -30.94 3.96 -27.21
CA GLU A 136 -31.73 4.85 -28.09
C GLU A 136 -31.36 4.66 -29.57
N LEU A 137 -30.07 4.59 -29.88
CA LEU A 137 -29.59 4.39 -31.26
C LEU A 137 -30.01 3.02 -31.82
N VAL A 138 -29.92 1.97 -31.00
CA VAL A 138 -30.35 0.62 -31.40
C VAL A 138 -31.85 0.62 -31.67
N GLN A 139 -32.67 1.17 -30.77
CA GLN A 139 -34.13 1.25 -30.97
C GLN A 139 -34.51 2.02 -32.24
N ALA A 140 -33.87 3.18 -32.48
CA ALA A 140 -34.11 3.97 -33.68
C ALA A 140 -33.75 3.21 -34.96
N ARG A 141 -32.63 2.47 -34.97
CA ARG A 141 -32.19 1.67 -36.12
C ARG A 141 -33.07 0.46 -36.36
N THR A 142 -33.50 -0.24 -35.31
CA THR A 142 -34.41 -1.39 -35.44
C THR A 142 -35.73 -0.95 -36.06
N LYS A 143 -36.31 0.17 -35.58
CA LYS A 143 -37.55 0.71 -36.14
C LYS A 143 -37.41 1.08 -37.63
N GLN A 144 -36.31 1.73 -38.01
CA GLN A 144 -36.03 2.04 -39.42
C GLN A 144 -35.94 0.77 -40.28
N LEU A 145 -35.35 -0.30 -39.75
CA LEU A 145 -35.22 -1.57 -40.46
C LEU A 145 -36.58 -2.25 -40.64
N ASP A 146 -37.43 -2.23 -39.61
CA ASP A 146 -38.78 -2.79 -39.67
C ASP A 146 -39.67 -2.04 -40.67
N GLU A 147 -39.59 -0.71 -40.68
CA GLU A 147 -40.27 0.13 -41.66
C GLU A 147 -39.79 -0.19 -43.09
N ALA A 148 -38.47 -0.29 -43.32
CA ALA A 148 -37.92 -0.63 -44.62
C ALA A 148 -38.32 -2.04 -45.09
N ASN A 149 -38.32 -3.03 -44.20
CA ASN A 149 -38.73 -4.40 -44.49
C ASN A 149 -40.23 -4.51 -44.80
N SER A 150 -41.07 -3.65 -44.21
CA SER A 150 -42.51 -3.62 -44.48
C SER A 150 -42.89 -3.08 -45.88
N LEU A 151 -41.93 -2.47 -46.58
CA LEU A 151 -42.09 -1.90 -47.92
C LEU A 151 -41.63 -2.84 -49.06
N LEU A 152 -41.07 -4.01 -48.72
CA LEU A 152 -40.67 -5.08 -49.65
C LEU A 152 -41.72 -6.19 -49.69
#